data_AF-A0A139HZG5-F1
#
_entry.id   AF-A0A139HZG5-F1
#
_cell.length_a   1.000
_cell.length_b   1.000
_cell.length_c   1.000
_cell.angle_alpha   90.00
_cell.angle_beta   90.00
_cell.angle_gamma   90.00
#
_symmetry.space_group_name_H-M   'P 1'
#
loop_
_entity.id
_entity.type
_entity.pdbx_description
1 polymer ?
#
loop_
_entity_poly.entity_id
_entity_poly.type
_entity_poly.pdbx_seq_one_letter_code
_entity_poly.pdbx_strand_id
1 'polypeptide(L)'
;MCQGRPCRPDYDYKFLFTPNLPFLRKQRRSAPFFGLHDRMPVLLGLLLGLQHSLAMLAGIITPPIILSGSANLTSEQQSYLVSTSLIVCAILSSIQISRCHVWRTPYYVGTGLISVVGTSFATIPVATGALAQMYDIGMCPTAADGTKLPCPRGYGAILGTRCVCALLEILMSFMPPKALKRIFPPLVTGPTVLLIGVKLITTGMANWAGGSGDCSVVYQSACQGDRGGTITGSF
;
A
#
# COMPACT_ATOMS: atom_id res chain seq x y z
N MET A 1 18.33 -28.75 21.28
CA MET A 1 18.10 -30.04 21.97
C MET A 1 17.09 -29.82 23.09
N CYS A 2 16.00 -30.59 23.11
CA CYS A 2 14.99 -30.57 24.17
C CYS A 2 14.87 -32.03 24.66
N GLN A 3 15.47 -32.34 25.82
CA GLN A 3 15.65 -33.70 26.33
C GLN A 3 14.61 -33.96 27.44
N GLY A 4 13.51 -34.66 27.10
CA GLY A 4 12.73 -35.45 28.06
C GLY A 4 11.72 -34.78 29.00
N ARG A 5 11.31 -33.52 28.81
CA ARG A 5 10.14 -32.91 29.51
C ARG A 5 9.22 -32.22 28.49
N PRO A 6 7.91 -32.05 28.75
CA PRO A 6 7.05 -31.28 27.85
C PRO A 6 7.69 -29.91 27.63
N CYS A 7 8.17 -29.65 26.41
CA CYS A 7 8.84 -28.40 26.06
C CYS A 7 7.78 -27.29 26.06
N ARG A 8 7.40 -26.80 27.24
CA ARG A 8 6.88 -25.44 27.39
C ARG A 8 8.09 -24.54 27.25
N PRO A 9 8.21 -23.73 26.19
CA PRO A 9 9.19 -22.66 26.19
C PRO A 9 8.80 -21.67 27.29
N ASP A 10 9.49 -21.73 28.44
CA ASP A 10 9.41 -20.70 29.47
C ASP A 10 10.14 -19.45 28.95
N TYR A 11 9.41 -18.61 28.24
CA TYR A 11 9.91 -17.33 27.78
C TYR A 11 9.93 -16.35 28.95
N ASP A 12 11.11 -15.81 29.26
CA ASP A 12 11.25 -14.74 30.24
C ASP A 12 10.77 -13.42 29.62
N TYR A 13 9.45 -13.18 29.65
CA TYR A 13 8.82 -12.02 29.04
C TYR A 13 9.28 -10.69 29.64
N LYS A 14 9.83 -10.68 30.87
CA LYS A 14 10.34 -9.47 31.52
C LYS A 14 11.47 -8.82 30.72
N PHE A 15 12.29 -9.62 30.03
CA PHE A 15 13.37 -9.13 29.17
C PHE A 15 12.86 -8.31 27.97
N LEU A 16 11.67 -8.60 27.44
CA LEU A 16 11.08 -7.87 26.31
C LEU A 16 10.55 -6.50 26.69
N PHE A 17 10.23 -6.28 27.97
CA PHE A 17 9.69 -5.02 28.49
C PHE A 17 10.74 -4.13 29.16
N THR A 18 11.98 -4.60 29.33
CA THR A 18 13.07 -3.79 29.90
C THR A 18 13.74 -2.93 28.83
N PRO A 19 13.67 -1.58 28.91
CA PRO A 19 14.36 -0.71 27.98
C PRO A 19 15.89 -0.85 28.14
N ASN A 20 16.61 -0.87 27.02
CA ASN A 20 18.08 -0.83 27.03
C ASN A 20 18.55 0.57 27.42
N LEU A 21 18.73 0.79 28.72
CA LEU A 21 19.31 2.03 29.25
C LEU A 21 20.83 2.09 28.94
N PRO A 22 21.35 3.24 28.46
CA PRO A 22 22.73 3.37 28.02
C PRO A 22 23.78 3.14 29.13
N PHE A 23 23.40 3.21 30.41
CA PHE A 23 24.28 3.07 31.57
C PHE A 23 24.26 1.67 32.24
N LEU A 24 23.44 0.74 31.76
CA LEU A 24 23.32 -0.60 32.33
C LEU A 24 24.10 -1.64 31.49
N ARG A 25 24.77 -2.56 32.19
CA ARG A 25 25.60 -3.61 31.59
C ARG A 25 24.73 -4.51 30.70
N LYS A 26 24.88 -4.39 29.37
CA LYS A 26 24.14 -5.20 28.39
C LYS A 26 24.42 -6.68 28.59
N GLN A 27 23.40 -7.44 29.00
CA GLN A 27 23.41 -8.88 28.77
C GLN A 27 23.02 -9.14 27.32
N ARG A 28 23.94 -9.72 26.53
CA ARG A 28 23.67 -10.19 25.16
C ARG A 28 22.78 -11.44 25.25
N ARG A 29 21.48 -11.25 25.46
CA ARG A 29 20.48 -12.33 25.34
C ARG A 29 19.82 -12.20 23.96
N SER A 30 19.80 -13.30 23.22
CA SER A 30 19.05 -13.39 21.96
C SER A 30 17.55 -13.31 22.27
N ALA A 31 16.81 -12.48 21.53
CA ALA A 31 15.36 -12.45 21.64
C ALA A 31 14.80 -13.86 21.36
N PRO A 32 13.86 -14.36 22.18
CA PRO A 32 13.26 -15.65 21.93
C PRO A 32 12.49 -15.65 20.60
N PHE A 33 12.72 -16.67 19.78
CA PHE A 33 11.95 -16.88 18.55
C PHE A 33 10.58 -17.45 18.91
N PHE A 34 9.53 -16.76 18.49
CA PHE A 34 8.14 -17.22 18.60
C PHE A 34 7.74 -17.90 17.29
N GLY A 35 7.34 -19.17 17.37
CA GLY A 35 6.75 -19.90 16.27
C GLY A 35 5.31 -19.44 15.98
N LEU A 36 4.81 -19.81 14.81
CA LEU A 36 3.49 -19.42 14.29
C LEU A 36 2.32 -19.80 15.23
N HIS A 37 2.42 -20.92 15.94
CA HIS A 37 1.38 -21.46 16.82
C HIS A 37 1.75 -21.36 18.31
N ASP A 38 2.76 -20.56 18.67
CA ASP A 38 3.18 -20.43 20.05
C ASP A 38 2.26 -19.50 20.85
N ARG A 39 2.06 -19.83 22.13
CA ARG A 39 1.25 -19.03 23.05
C ARG A 39 2.05 -17.78 23.45
N MET A 40 1.53 -16.62 23.10
CA MET A 40 2.08 -15.30 23.47
C MET A 40 1.15 -14.62 24.49
N PRO A 41 1.70 -13.91 25.50
CA PRO A 41 0.88 -13.09 26.40
C PRO A 41 0.15 -12.00 25.60
N VAL A 42 -1.14 -11.84 25.88
CA VAL A 42 -2.05 -10.98 25.10
C VAL A 42 -1.53 -9.54 24.98
N LEU A 43 -0.93 -9.00 26.05
CA LEU A 43 -0.33 -7.66 26.04
C LEU A 43 0.82 -7.53 25.03
N LEU A 44 1.71 -8.52 24.98
CA LEU A 44 2.82 -8.53 24.02
C LEU A 44 2.29 -8.65 22.59
N GLY A 45 1.27 -9.50 22.37
CA GLY A 45 0.61 -9.64 21.07
C GLY A 45 -0.07 -8.35 20.62
N LEU A 46 -0.73 -7.64 21.54
CA LEU A 46 -1.35 -6.35 21.27
C LEU A 46 -0.30 -5.29 20.88
N LEU A 47 0.83 -5.21 21.59
CA LEU A 47 1.89 -4.25 21.29
C LEU A 47 2.59 -4.54 19.95
N LEU A 48 2.90 -5.81 19.65
CA LEU A 48 3.45 -6.19 18.35
C LEU A 48 2.44 -5.93 17.21
N GLY A 49 1.16 -6.23 17.44
CA GLY A 49 0.09 -5.93 16.49
C GLY A 49 -0.04 -4.43 16.24
N LEU A 50 0.02 -3.62 17.29
CA LEU A 50 0.02 -2.16 17.19
C LEU A 50 1.24 -1.66 16.40
N GLN A 51 2.45 -2.12 16.74
CA GLN A 51 3.66 -1.80 15.98
C GLN A 51 3.53 -2.15 14.49
N HIS A 52 2.98 -3.33 14.18
CA HIS A 52 2.77 -3.77 12.81
C HIS A 52 1.75 -2.87 12.08
N SER A 53 0.66 -2.51 12.76
CA SER A 53 -0.34 -1.59 12.21
C SER A 53 0.23 -0.22 11.90
N LEU A 54 1.03 0.37 12.81
CA LEU A 54 1.69 1.66 12.60
C LEU A 54 2.71 1.61 11.47
N ALA A 55 3.46 0.50 11.36
CA ALA A 55 4.44 0.32 10.30
C ALA A 55 3.80 0.28 8.90
N MET A 56 2.62 -0.35 8.77
CA MET A 56 1.91 -0.47 7.50
C MET A 56 0.98 0.72 7.20
N LEU A 57 0.65 1.55 8.19
CA LEU A 57 -0.32 2.64 8.08
C LEU A 57 0.00 3.61 6.96
N ALA A 58 1.25 4.06 6.85
CA ALA A 58 1.68 4.94 5.76
C ALA A 58 1.49 4.26 4.39
N GLY A 59 1.83 2.97 4.28
CA GLY A 59 1.71 2.20 3.05
C GLY A 59 0.27 2.05 2.53
N ILE A 60 -0.72 2.00 3.44
CA ILE A 60 -2.13 1.79 3.09
C ILE A 60 -2.86 3.11 2.81
N ILE A 61 -2.45 4.21 3.46
CA ILE A 61 -3.09 5.52 3.33
C ILE A 61 -2.57 6.28 2.10
N THR A 62 -1.31 6.12 1.72
CA THR A 62 -0.73 6.87 0.60
C THR A 62 -1.41 6.62 -0.76
N PRO A 63 -1.70 5.37 -1.19
CA PRO A 63 -2.32 5.13 -2.49
C PRO A 63 -3.71 5.78 -2.68
N PRO A 64 -4.69 5.67 -1.76
CA PRO A 64 -5.98 6.33 -1.94
C PRO A 64 -5.88 7.86 -1.96
N ILE A 65 -4.97 8.47 -1.19
CA ILE A 65 -4.73 9.93 -1.20
C ILE A 65 -4.19 10.40 -2.56
N ILE A 66 -3.17 9.71 -3.09
CA ILE A 66 -2.59 10.08 -4.39
C ILE A 66 -3.64 9.92 -5.50
N LEU A 67 -4.42 8.84 -5.44
CA LEU A 67 -5.42 8.57 -6.46
C LEU A 67 -6.60 9.55 -6.42
N SER A 68 -7.10 9.88 -5.22
CA SER A 68 -8.17 10.87 -5.06
C SER A 68 -7.72 12.25 -5.51
N GLY A 69 -6.48 12.65 -5.20
CA GLY A 69 -5.89 13.89 -5.68
C GLY A 69 -5.75 13.93 -7.20
N SER A 70 -5.30 12.84 -7.83
CA SER A 70 -5.18 12.77 -9.30
C SER A 70 -6.53 12.78 -10.04
N ALA A 71 -7.60 12.34 -9.38
CA ALA A 71 -8.97 12.34 -9.90
C ALA A 71 -9.78 13.59 -9.48
N ASN A 72 -9.17 14.54 -8.77
CA ASN A 72 -9.78 15.76 -8.22
C ASN A 72 -11.06 15.51 -7.41
N LEU A 73 -11.09 14.41 -6.64
CA LEU A 73 -12.24 14.07 -5.81
C LEU A 73 -12.38 15.05 -4.62
N THR A 74 -13.58 15.15 -4.08
CA THR A 74 -13.83 16.02 -2.91
C THR A 74 -13.10 15.50 -1.67
N SER A 75 -12.82 16.38 -0.70
CA SER A 75 -12.18 16.02 0.57
C SER A 75 -12.97 14.97 1.36
N GLU A 76 -14.29 15.00 1.25
CA GLU A 76 -15.20 13.99 1.82
C GLU A 76 -14.96 12.61 1.19
N GLN A 77 -14.89 12.55 -0.14
CA GLN A 77 -14.62 11.30 -0.87
C GLN A 77 -13.22 10.77 -0.57
N GLN A 78 -12.22 11.64 -0.45
CA GLN A 78 -10.87 11.23 -0.07
C GLN A 78 -10.84 10.60 1.33
N SER A 79 -11.48 11.23 2.31
CA SER A 79 -11.57 10.70 3.68
C SER A 79 -12.29 9.35 3.71
N TYR A 80 -13.38 9.23 2.96
CA TYR A 80 -14.11 7.98 2.78
C TYR A 80 -13.24 6.87 2.19
N LEU A 81 -12.44 7.16 1.16
CA LEU A 81 -11.54 6.18 0.54
C LEU A 81 -10.44 5.71 1.49
N VAL A 82 -9.90 6.60 2.32
CA VAL A 82 -8.90 6.25 3.34
C VAL A 82 -9.48 5.34 4.42
N SER A 83 -10.66 5.68 4.96
CA SER A 83 -11.32 4.82 5.95
C SER A 83 -11.69 3.46 5.36
N THR A 84 -12.20 3.44 4.14
CA THR A 84 -12.56 2.20 3.43
C THR A 84 -11.33 1.34 3.17
N SER A 85 -10.18 1.93 2.76
CA SER A 85 -8.97 1.16 2.50
C SER A 85 -8.45 0.48 3.77
N LEU A 86 -8.46 1.17 4.92
CA LEU A 86 -8.04 0.61 6.21
C LEU A 86 -8.92 -0.57 6.63
N ILE A 87 -10.25 -0.43 6.53
CA ILE A 87 -11.21 -1.47 6.90
C ILE A 87 -11.06 -2.70 5.99
N VAL A 88 -11.03 -2.48 4.67
CA VAL A 88 -10.91 -3.57 3.68
C VAL A 88 -9.57 -4.29 3.83
N CYS A 89 -8.45 -3.58 4.01
CA CYS A 89 -7.15 -4.21 4.23
C CYS A 89 -7.12 -5.05 5.51
N ALA A 90 -7.77 -4.60 6.59
CA ALA A 90 -7.88 -5.37 7.84
C ALA A 90 -8.68 -6.67 7.64
N ILE A 91 -9.80 -6.61 6.92
CA ILE A 91 -10.60 -7.80 6.59
C ILE A 91 -9.81 -8.75 5.70
N LEU A 92 -9.19 -8.27 4.62
CA LEU A 92 -8.42 -9.10 3.69
C LEU A 92 -7.18 -9.72 4.35
N SER A 93 -6.49 -8.98 5.22
CA SER A 93 -5.37 -9.52 6.00
C SER A 93 -5.85 -10.61 6.94
N SER A 94 -6.98 -10.40 7.62
CA SER A 94 -7.58 -11.41 8.50
C SER A 94 -7.93 -12.69 7.73
N ILE A 95 -8.50 -12.55 6.52
CA ILE A 95 -8.81 -13.67 5.63
C ILE A 95 -7.54 -14.40 5.19
N GLN A 96 -6.46 -13.69 4.81
CA GLN A 96 -5.22 -14.33 4.36
C GLN A 96 -4.44 -15.02 5.47
N ILE A 97 -4.49 -14.48 6.69
CA ILE A 97 -3.89 -15.09 7.88
C ILE A 97 -4.68 -16.33 8.29
N SER A 98 -6.02 -16.29 8.20
CA SER A 98 -6.87 -17.45 8.45
C SER A 98 -6.65 -18.52 7.38
N ARG A 99 -6.31 -19.75 7.78
CA ARG A 99 -6.27 -20.88 6.85
C ARG A 99 -7.68 -21.47 6.69
N CYS A 100 -8.52 -20.80 5.91
CA CYS A 100 -9.87 -21.25 5.64
C CYS A 100 -9.85 -22.33 4.56
N HIS A 101 -10.22 -23.56 4.93
CA HIS A 101 -10.41 -24.64 3.97
C HIS A 101 -11.65 -24.35 3.12
N VAL A 102 -11.49 -24.27 1.80
CA VAL A 102 -12.63 -24.09 0.89
C VAL A 102 -13.38 -25.41 0.81
N TRP A 103 -14.60 -25.40 1.32
CA TRP A 103 -15.47 -26.57 1.32
C TRP A 103 -15.57 -27.14 -0.11
N ARG A 104 -15.29 -28.44 -0.24
CA ARG A 104 -15.41 -29.24 -1.49
C ARG A 104 -14.28 -29.09 -2.53
N THR A 105 -13.18 -28.40 -2.21
CA THR A 105 -11.99 -28.34 -3.10
C THR A 105 -10.70 -28.65 -2.32
N PRO A 106 -9.61 -29.11 -2.97
CA PRO A 106 -8.32 -29.34 -2.30
C PRO A 106 -7.54 -28.04 -1.99
N TYR A 107 -8.12 -26.86 -2.26
CA TYR A 107 -7.45 -25.57 -2.13
C TYR A 107 -7.74 -24.92 -0.77
N TYR A 108 -6.70 -24.31 -0.18
CA TYR A 108 -6.82 -23.48 1.01
C TYR A 108 -6.86 -22.01 0.61
N VAL A 109 -7.84 -21.26 1.10
CA VAL A 109 -7.84 -19.80 1.00
C VAL A 109 -7.11 -19.26 2.22
N GLY A 110 -6.10 -18.44 1.96
CA GLY A 110 -5.17 -17.96 2.98
C GLY A 110 -3.92 -18.84 3.12
N THR A 111 -2.83 -18.22 3.53
CA THR A 111 -1.51 -18.87 3.62
C THR A 111 -1.33 -19.61 4.95
N GLY A 112 -2.15 -19.27 5.96
CA GLY A 112 -1.95 -19.72 7.34
C GLY A 112 -0.70 -19.12 8.00
N LEU A 113 -0.10 -18.09 7.39
CA LEU A 113 1.07 -17.36 7.88
C LEU A 113 0.71 -15.89 8.11
N ILE A 114 1.62 -15.13 8.72
CA ILE A 114 1.47 -13.68 8.85
C ILE A 114 1.59 -13.06 7.46
N SER A 115 0.45 -12.93 6.77
CA SER A 115 0.32 -12.37 5.43
C SER A 115 -0.54 -11.12 5.52
N VAL A 116 0.11 -9.96 5.52
CA VAL A 116 -0.57 -8.67 5.62
C VAL A 116 -0.75 -8.08 4.23
N VAL A 117 -1.98 -7.67 3.96
CA VAL A 117 -2.43 -7.19 2.66
C VAL A 117 -2.61 -5.68 2.72
N GLY A 118 -2.16 -5.01 1.66
CA GLY A 118 -2.35 -3.60 1.47
C GLY A 118 -2.62 -3.27 0.00
N THR A 119 -2.92 -2.00 -0.25
CA THR A 119 -3.06 -1.46 -1.60
C THR A 119 -1.70 -1.44 -2.31
N SER A 120 -1.61 -2.06 -3.50
CA SER A 120 -0.36 -2.13 -4.26
C SER A 120 0.05 -0.77 -4.83
N PHE A 121 1.29 -0.35 -4.59
CA PHE A 121 1.88 0.87 -5.14
C PHE A 121 2.09 0.84 -6.66
N ALA A 122 2.16 -0.35 -7.28
CA ALA A 122 2.25 -0.51 -8.74
C ALA A 122 1.04 0.09 -9.48
N THR A 123 -0.06 0.20 -8.76
CA THR A 123 -1.35 0.69 -9.21
C THR A 123 -1.37 2.19 -9.51
N ILE A 124 -0.57 2.96 -8.78
CA ILE A 124 -0.57 4.42 -8.81
C ILE A 124 -0.11 4.96 -10.16
N PRO A 125 1.09 4.63 -10.70
CA PRO A 125 1.55 5.18 -11.98
C PRO A 125 0.64 4.80 -13.14
N VAL A 126 0.04 3.60 -13.10
CA VAL A 126 -0.92 3.16 -14.12
C VAL A 126 -2.21 3.98 -14.05
N ALA A 127 -2.72 4.21 -12.84
CA ALA A 127 -3.95 4.97 -12.64
C ALA A 127 -3.79 6.46 -12.96
N THR A 128 -2.67 7.09 -12.56
CA THR A 128 -2.43 8.50 -12.86
C THR A 128 -2.23 8.74 -14.35
N GLY A 129 -1.51 7.83 -15.04
CA GLY A 129 -1.39 7.85 -16.50
C GLY A 129 -2.72 7.63 -17.20
N ALA A 130 -3.51 6.65 -16.75
CA ALA A 130 -4.84 6.40 -17.29
C ALA A 130 -5.79 7.59 -17.08
N LEU A 131 -5.78 8.22 -15.89
CA LEU A 131 -6.58 9.40 -15.60
C LEU A 131 -6.18 10.57 -16.48
N ALA A 132 -4.88 10.83 -16.67
CA ALA A 132 -4.41 11.87 -17.59
C ALA A 132 -4.98 11.68 -18.99
N GLN A 133 -4.88 10.47 -19.53
CA GLN A 133 -5.47 10.14 -20.83
C GLN A 133 -7.01 10.27 -20.84
N MET A 134 -7.69 9.94 -19.74
CA MET A 134 -9.16 10.09 -19.61
C MET A 134 -9.62 11.55 -19.64
N TYR A 135 -8.79 12.48 -19.16
CA TYR A 135 -9.04 13.92 -19.31
C TYR A 135 -8.81 14.36 -20.76
N ASP A 136 -7.75 13.85 -21.42
CA ASP A 136 -7.43 14.22 -22.81
C ASP A 136 -8.49 13.75 -23.81
N ILE A 137 -9.05 12.54 -23.61
CA ILE A 137 -10.13 12.00 -24.45
C ILE A 137 -11.51 12.61 -24.10
N GLY A 138 -11.59 13.50 -23.11
CA GLY A 138 -12.83 14.17 -22.72
C GLY A 138 -13.84 13.32 -21.95
N MET A 139 -13.44 12.17 -21.39
CA MET A 139 -14.35 11.34 -20.57
C MET A 139 -14.60 11.94 -19.19
N CYS A 140 -13.63 12.73 -18.69
CA CYS A 140 -13.74 13.49 -17.46
C CYS A 140 -14.03 14.96 -17.75
N PRO A 141 -14.93 15.62 -16.99
CA PRO A 141 -15.19 17.03 -17.18
C PRO A 141 -13.95 17.88 -16.84
N THR A 142 -13.68 18.88 -17.66
CA THR A 142 -12.70 19.94 -17.42
C THR A 142 -13.41 21.29 -17.46
N ALA A 143 -13.00 22.23 -16.62
CA ALA A 143 -13.56 23.57 -16.62
C ALA A 143 -13.09 24.32 -17.87
N ALA A 144 -13.80 25.39 -18.24
CA ALA A 144 -13.37 26.30 -19.30
C ALA A 144 -11.97 26.90 -19.03
N ASP A 145 -11.56 26.99 -17.76
CA ASP A 145 -10.25 27.49 -17.30
C ASP A 145 -9.12 26.42 -17.33
N GLY A 146 -9.39 25.22 -17.85
CA GLY A 146 -8.41 24.12 -17.91
C GLY A 146 -8.21 23.37 -16.59
N THR A 147 -8.98 23.70 -15.54
CA THR A 147 -8.95 22.97 -14.28
C THR A 147 -9.67 21.63 -14.41
N LYS A 148 -9.10 20.59 -13.79
CA LYS A 148 -9.64 19.23 -13.82
C LYS A 148 -10.76 19.10 -12.78
N LEU A 149 -11.99 18.82 -13.20
CA LEU A 149 -13.11 18.61 -12.27
C LEU A 149 -13.09 17.21 -11.66
N PRO A 150 -13.80 16.99 -10.54
CA PRO A 150 -13.99 15.67 -9.97
C PRO A 150 -14.52 14.68 -11.00
N CYS A 151 -13.75 13.60 -11.25
CA CYS A 151 -14.12 12.56 -12.19
C CYS A 151 -14.40 11.21 -11.50
N PRO A 152 -15.56 11.05 -10.83
CA PRO A 152 -15.92 9.79 -10.19
C PRO A 152 -16.11 8.66 -11.20
N ARG A 153 -16.50 8.97 -12.45
CA ARG A 153 -16.63 7.98 -13.53
C ARG A 153 -15.30 7.36 -13.92
N GLY A 154 -14.24 8.16 -14.03
CA GLY A 154 -12.89 7.67 -14.33
C GLY A 154 -12.35 6.77 -13.22
N TYR A 155 -12.53 7.19 -11.96
CA TYR A 155 -12.17 6.36 -10.80
C TYR A 155 -12.96 5.03 -10.78
N GLY A 156 -14.27 5.08 -11.04
CA GLY A 156 -15.12 3.89 -11.14
C GLY A 156 -14.72 2.95 -12.26
N ALA A 157 -14.35 3.47 -13.44
CA ALA A 157 -13.85 2.67 -14.56
C ALA A 157 -12.55 1.94 -14.18
N ILE A 158 -11.64 2.62 -13.48
CA ILE A 158 -10.39 2.01 -13.00
C ILE A 158 -10.68 0.89 -11.99
N LEU A 159 -11.62 1.09 -11.06
CA LEU A 159 -12.03 0.04 -10.12
C LEU A 159 -12.68 -1.15 -10.83
N GLY A 160 -13.54 -0.89 -11.82
CA GLY A 160 -14.17 -1.93 -12.64
C GLY A 160 -13.14 -2.79 -13.37
N THR A 161 -12.18 -2.16 -14.05
CA THR A 161 -11.08 -2.86 -14.73
C THR A 161 -10.26 -3.69 -13.75
N ARG A 162 -9.99 -3.17 -12.55
CA ARG A 162 -9.28 -3.93 -11.51
C ARG A 162 -10.02 -5.16 -11.03
N CYS A 163 -11.34 -5.09 -10.90
CA CYS A 163 -12.16 -6.24 -10.55
C CYS A 163 -11.99 -7.36 -11.60
N VAL A 164 -12.02 -7.00 -12.90
CA VAL A 164 -11.80 -7.94 -13.99
C VAL A 164 -10.36 -8.49 -14.00
N CYS A 165 -9.36 -7.63 -13.84
CA CYS A 165 -7.96 -8.06 -13.76
C CYS A 165 -7.69 -8.97 -12.55
N ALA A 166 -8.36 -8.75 -11.41
CA ALA A 166 -8.24 -9.60 -10.24
C ALA A 166 -8.75 -11.03 -10.50
N LEU A 167 -9.84 -11.18 -11.27
CA LEU A 167 -10.30 -12.51 -11.70
C LEU A 167 -9.27 -13.21 -12.58
N LEU A 168 -8.63 -12.47 -13.49
CA LEU A 168 -7.54 -12.99 -14.31
C LEU A 168 -6.33 -13.43 -13.47
N GLU A 169 -5.97 -12.67 -12.44
CA GLU A 169 -4.87 -13.00 -11.54
C GLU A 169 -5.18 -14.25 -10.67
N ILE A 170 -6.44 -14.41 -10.23
CA ILE A 170 -6.90 -15.64 -9.57
C ILE A 170 -6.76 -16.84 -10.51
N LEU A 171 -7.10 -16.69 -11.80
CA LEU A 171 -6.90 -17.76 -12.80
C LEU A 171 -5.42 -18.09 -12.99
N MET A 172 -4.55 -17.06 -13.04
CA MET A 172 -3.11 -17.26 -13.13
C MET A 172 -2.51 -17.91 -11.87
N SER A 173 -3.13 -17.74 -10.70
CA SER A 173 -2.71 -18.38 -9.44
C SER A 173 -2.72 -19.92 -9.51
N PHE A 174 -3.52 -20.51 -10.40
CA PHE A 174 -3.52 -21.97 -10.63
C PHE A 174 -2.33 -22.47 -11.44
N MET A 175 -1.52 -21.58 -12.03
CA MET A 175 -0.33 -21.96 -12.79
C MET A 175 0.81 -22.40 -11.86
N PRO A 176 1.63 -23.41 -12.23
CA PRO A 176 2.73 -23.85 -11.37
C PRO A 176 3.73 -22.71 -11.09
N PRO A 177 4.18 -22.53 -9.83
CA PRO A 177 5.06 -21.42 -9.44
C PRO A 177 6.43 -21.46 -10.14
N LYS A 178 6.85 -22.64 -10.64
CA LYS A 178 8.06 -22.79 -11.44
C LYS A 178 7.94 -22.12 -12.82
N ALA A 179 6.75 -22.14 -13.43
CA ALA A 179 6.52 -21.47 -14.70
C ALA A 179 6.58 -19.95 -14.53
N LEU A 180 5.93 -19.43 -13.48
CA LEU A 180 5.93 -17.99 -13.21
C LEU A 180 7.33 -17.44 -12.92
N LYS A 181 8.14 -18.16 -12.13
CA LYS A 181 9.55 -17.79 -11.87
C LYS A 181 10.44 -17.86 -13.12
N ARG A 182 10.06 -18.64 -14.13
CA ARG A 182 10.77 -18.73 -15.41
C ARG A 182 10.41 -17.57 -16.34
N ILE A 183 9.13 -17.17 -16.34
CA ILE A 183 8.62 -16.04 -17.14
C ILE A 183 9.12 -14.70 -16.56
N PHE A 184 9.12 -14.57 -15.23
CA PHE A 184 9.56 -13.38 -14.52
C PHE A 184 10.78 -13.68 -13.63
N PRO A 185 11.97 -13.84 -14.24
CA PRO A 185 13.19 -14.02 -13.47
C PRO A 185 13.48 -12.78 -12.61
N PRO A 186 14.28 -12.91 -11.53
CA PRO A 186 14.63 -11.78 -10.65
C PRO A 186 15.30 -10.62 -11.39
N LEU A 187 15.92 -10.90 -12.54
CA LEU A 187 16.51 -9.91 -13.42
C LEU A 187 15.49 -8.94 -14.03
N VAL A 188 14.22 -9.34 -14.14
CA VAL A 188 13.13 -8.49 -14.69
C VAL A 188 12.30 -7.88 -13.57
N THR A 189 11.99 -8.66 -12.53
CA THR A 189 11.15 -8.17 -11.43
C THR A 189 11.84 -7.09 -10.60
N GLY A 190 13.15 -7.21 -10.35
CA GLY A 190 13.92 -6.22 -9.59
C GLY A 190 13.89 -4.82 -10.23
N PRO A 191 14.34 -4.67 -11.50
CA PRO A 191 14.32 -3.38 -12.18
C PRO A 191 12.89 -2.81 -12.34
N THR A 192 11.88 -3.65 -12.56
CA THR A 192 10.49 -3.20 -12.67
C THR A 192 10.00 -2.57 -11.36
N VAL A 193 10.28 -3.20 -10.22
CA VAL A 193 9.92 -2.67 -8.89
C VAL A 193 10.70 -1.38 -8.59
N LEU A 194 11.97 -1.31 -8.99
CA LEU A 194 12.77 -0.09 -8.88
C LEU A 194 12.15 1.06 -9.68
N LEU A 195 11.74 0.82 -10.93
CA LEU A 195 11.11 1.83 -11.79
C LEU A 195 9.78 2.34 -11.23
N ILE A 196 8.97 1.46 -10.65
CA ILE A 196 7.74 1.85 -9.93
C ILE A 196 8.10 2.80 -8.78
N GLY A 197 9.13 2.46 -7.99
CA GLY A 197 9.62 3.31 -6.90
C GLY A 197 10.10 4.68 -7.38
N VAL A 198 10.89 4.73 -8.45
CA VAL A 198 11.39 6.00 -9.04
C VAL A 198 10.22 6.90 -9.46
N LYS A 199 9.19 6.35 -10.10
CA LYS A 199 7.99 7.12 -10.49
C LYS A 199 7.17 7.63 -9.30
N LEU A 200 7.22 6.94 -8.16
CA LEU A 200 6.53 7.39 -6.95
C LEU A 200 7.31 8.46 -6.20
N ILE A 201 8.64 8.38 -6.20
CA ILE A 201 9.50 9.41 -5.60
C ILE A 201 9.23 10.77 -6.23
N THR A 202 9.03 10.86 -7.55
CA THR A 202 8.71 12.14 -8.21
C THR A 202 7.39 12.71 -7.70
N THR A 203 6.36 11.88 -7.52
CA THR A 203 5.08 12.32 -6.93
C THR A 203 5.22 12.71 -5.45
N GLY A 204 6.05 12.00 -4.69
CA GLY A 204 6.35 12.34 -3.30
C GLY A 204 7.08 13.67 -3.18
N MET A 205 8.08 13.92 -4.02
CA MET A 205 8.81 15.19 -4.08
C MET A 205 7.90 16.34 -4.51
N ALA A 206 7.01 16.14 -5.48
CA ALA A 206 6.04 17.15 -5.88
C ALA A 206 5.10 17.53 -4.72
N ASN A 207 4.61 16.55 -3.96
CA ASN A 207 3.80 16.80 -2.77
C ASN A 207 4.61 17.50 -1.66
N TRP A 208 5.89 17.15 -1.48
CA TRP A 208 6.76 17.82 -0.51
C TRP A 208 7.03 19.28 -0.90
N ALA A 209 7.16 19.57 -2.20
CA ALA A 209 7.35 20.92 -2.73
C ALA A 209 6.10 21.83 -2.65
N GLY A 210 4.96 21.32 -2.17
CA GLY A 210 3.71 22.10 -2.04
C GLY A 210 2.56 21.64 -2.94
N GLY A 211 2.75 20.57 -3.72
CA GLY A 211 1.70 19.91 -4.50
C GLY A 211 1.31 20.60 -5.81
N SER A 212 0.39 19.96 -6.53
CA SER A 212 -0.11 20.40 -7.85
C SER A 212 -1.44 21.16 -7.78
N GLY A 213 -1.93 21.48 -6.58
CA GLY A 213 -3.21 22.17 -6.35
C GLY A 213 -3.08 23.69 -6.26
N ASP A 214 -4.21 24.39 -6.18
CA ASP A 214 -4.34 25.86 -6.27
C ASP A 214 -3.36 26.67 -5.42
N CYS A 215 -2.78 26.13 -4.34
CA CYS A 215 -1.76 26.84 -3.57
C CYS A 215 -0.47 27.12 -4.38
N SER A 216 -0.11 26.26 -5.34
CA SER A 216 0.99 26.54 -6.28
C SER A 216 0.56 27.45 -7.42
N VAL A 217 -0.72 27.40 -7.83
CA VAL A 217 -1.30 28.29 -8.85
C VAL A 217 -1.49 29.71 -8.32
N VAL A 218 -1.80 29.88 -7.03
CA VAL A 218 -1.83 31.18 -6.33
C VAL A 218 -0.42 31.76 -6.22
N TYR A 219 0.60 30.95 -5.95
CA TYR A 219 1.99 31.43 -5.98
C TYR A 219 2.47 31.71 -7.41
N GLN A 220 2.07 30.90 -8.40
CA GLN A 220 2.39 31.11 -9.81
C GLN A 220 1.73 32.39 -10.31
N SER A 221 0.43 32.62 -10.04
CA SER A 221 -0.27 33.86 -10.39
C SER A 221 0.26 35.08 -9.62
N ALA A 222 0.70 34.91 -8.36
CA ALA A 222 1.37 35.97 -7.60
C ALA A 222 2.79 36.29 -8.11
N CYS A 223 3.54 35.30 -8.62
CA CYS A 223 4.87 35.50 -9.21
C CYS A 223 4.83 35.85 -10.71
N GLN A 224 3.73 35.55 -11.42
CA GLN A 224 3.59 35.75 -12.86
C GLN A 224 2.81 37.02 -13.20
N GLY A 225 2.22 37.69 -12.21
CA GLY A 225 1.77 39.09 -12.31
C GLY A 225 2.90 40.10 -12.59
N ASP A 226 4.17 39.68 -12.52
CA ASP A 226 5.35 40.53 -12.75
C ASP A 226 6.16 40.16 -14.02
N ARG A 227 5.72 39.16 -14.80
CA ARG A 227 6.33 38.86 -16.11
C ARG A 227 5.28 38.52 -17.15
N GLY A 228 4.87 39.54 -17.90
CA GLY A 228 4.29 39.35 -19.23
C GLY A 228 5.24 38.51 -20.09
N GLY A 229 4.77 37.40 -20.62
CA GLY A 229 5.57 36.54 -21.50
C GLY A 229 5.06 35.10 -21.55
N THR A 230 4.20 34.84 -22.53
CA THR A 230 3.77 33.54 -23.05
C THR A 230 4.89 32.50 -23.08
N ILE A 231 4.68 31.34 -22.46
CA ILE A 231 5.29 30.07 -22.90
C ILE A 231 4.32 28.92 -22.60
N THR A 232 3.57 28.55 -23.64
CA THR A 232 2.94 27.24 -23.81
C THR A 232 4.02 26.15 -23.76
N GLY A 233 3.88 25.21 -22.83
CA GLY A 233 4.75 24.05 -22.71
C GLY A 233 3.91 22.79 -22.49
N SER A 234 3.37 22.25 -23.58
CA SER A 234 2.84 20.89 -23.64
C SER A 234 4.02 19.90 -23.57
N PHE A 235 4.04 19.04 -22.55
CA PHE A 235 4.65 17.71 -22.54
C PHE A 235 4.05 16.88 -21.41
#